data_AF-A0A951Z3J6-F1
#
_entry.id   AF-A0A951Z3J6-F1
#
_cell.length_a   1.000
_cell.length_b   1.000
_cell.length_c   1.000
_cell.angle_alpha   90.00
_cell.angle_beta   90.00
_cell.angle_gamma   90.00
#
_symmetry.space_group_name_H-M   'P 1'
#
loop_
_entity.id
_entity.type
_entity.pdbx_description
1 polymer ?
#
loop_
_entity_poly.entity_id
_entity_poly.type
_entity_poly.pdbx_seq_one_letter_code
_entity_poly.pdbx_strand_id
1 'polypeptide(L)'
;MEAVTVAGMLVALAYATLLLGGYIFGMFMLWKAVGSRSFCKFNRLVVVRAIWAGAAFLGSLAVLLPIEPTLRLTTALIVFILHGTPAYTGFSVGVATFEDADRLRREQRTVQWLLEWEDERAARTAHDDDA
;
A
#
# COMPACT_ATOMS: atom_id res chain seq x y z
N MET A 1 11.52 11.42 -43.89
CA MET A 1 12.32 11.27 -42.66
C MET A 1 11.61 11.82 -41.42
N GLU A 2 10.88 12.93 -41.52
CA GLU A 2 10.13 13.51 -40.38
C GLU A 2 9.02 12.61 -39.83
N ALA A 3 8.21 11.97 -40.69
CA ALA A 3 7.15 11.07 -40.22
C ALA A 3 7.68 9.83 -39.45
N VAL A 4 8.86 9.31 -39.85
CA VAL A 4 9.50 8.16 -39.19
C VAL A 4 10.07 8.55 -37.83
N THR A 5 10.59 9.78 -37.70
CA THR A 5 11.10 10.30 -36.42
C THR A 5 9.97 10.63 -35.45
N VAL A 6 8.85 11.18 -35.93
CA VAL A 6 7.65 11.41 -35.11
C VAL A 6 7.04 10.08 -34.63
N ALA A 7 6.89 9.09 -35.52
CA ALA A 7 6.38 7.77 -35.14
C ALA A 7 7.29 7.09 -34.09
N GLY A 8 8.61 7.18 -34.26
CA GLY A 8 9.58 6.67 -33.28
C GLY A 8 9.47 7.34 -31.91
N MET A 9 9.31 8.68 -31.87
CA MET A 9 9.11 9.41 -30.62
C MET A 9 7.82 9.00 -29.90
N LEU A 10 6.72 8.81 -30.64
CA LEU A 10 5.44 8.37 -30.05
C LEU A 10 5.54 6.97 -29.44
N VAL A 11 6.22 6.04 -30.11
CA VAL A 11 6.46 4.68 -29.58
C VAL A 11 7.34 4.74 -28.32
N ALA A 12 8.41 5.54 -28.33
CA ALA A 12 9.26 5.72 -27.17
C ALA A 12 8.50 6.31 -25.97
N LEU A 13 7.62 7.29 -26.23
CA LEU A 13 6.77 7.89 -25.21
C LEU A 13 5.76 6.87 -24.65
N ALA A 14 5.12 6.09 -25.51
CA ALA A 14 4.18 5.05 -25.10
C ALA A 14 4.86 3.94 -24.27
N TYR A 15 6.08 3.55 -24.64
CA TYR A 15 6.86 2.60 -23.86
C TYR A 15 7.27 3.17 -22.50
N ALA A 16 7.71 4.42 -22.46
CA ALA A 16 8.08 5.10 -21.23
C ALA A 16 6.88 5.23 -20.27
N THR A 17 5.68 5.55 -20.76
CA THR A 17 4.47 5.64 -19.93
C THR A 17 4.02 4.27 -19.41
N LEU A 18 4.14 3.21 -20.22
CA LEU A 18 3.87 1.84 -19.77
C LEU A 18 4.82 1.41 -18.66
N LEU A 19 6.12 1.64 -18.82
CA LEU A 19 7.11 1.35 -17.79
C LEU A 19 6.85 2.16 -16.52
N LEU A 20 6.51 3.43 -16.66
CA LEU A 20 6.18 4.30 -15.52
C LEU A 20 4.93 3.81 -14.77
N GLY A 21 3.89 3.44 -15.50
CA GLY A 21 2.67 2.86 -14.93
C GLY A 21 2.94 1.54 -14.21
N GLY A 22 3.71 0.65 -14.83
CA GLY A 22 4.13 -0.63 -14.23
C GLY A 22 4.96 -0.42 -12.96
N TYR A 23 5.87 0.55 -12.96
CA TYR A 23 6.65 0.93 -11.79
C TYR A 23 5.77 1.43 -10.64
N ILE A 24 4.86 2.38 -10.91
CA ILE A 24 3.94 2.93 -9.91
C ILE A 24 3.06 1.82 -9.32
N PHE A 25 2.52 0.95 -10.18
CA PHE A 25 1.70 -0.18 -9.76
C PHE A 25 2.49 -1.20 -8.92
N GLY A 26 3.71 -1.54 -9.35
CA GLY A 26 4.59 -2.44 -8.61
C GLY A 26 4.94 -1.92 -7.22
N MET A 27 5.31 -0.64 -7.11
CA MET A 27 5.54 0.05 -5.84
C MET A 27 4.31 0.02 -4.93
N PHE A 28 3.14 0.35 -5.48
CA PHE A 28 1.88 0.28 -4.74
C PHE A 28 1.63 -1.13 -4.19
N MET A 29 1.74 -2.17 -5.03
CA MET A 29 1.50 -3.56 -4.64
C MET A 29 2.50 -4.07 -3.61
N LEU A 30 3.78 -3.73 -3.77
CA LEU A 30 4.84 -4.07 -2.81
C LEU A 30 4.52 -3.49 -1.43
N TRP A 31 4.24 -2.19 -1.36
CA TRP A 31 3.95 -1.53 -0.09
C TRP A 31 2.60 -1.92 0.50
N LYS A 32 1.61 -2.27 -0.33
CA LYS A 32 0.36 -2.91 0.12
C LYS A 32 0.64 -4.24 0.82
N ALA A 33 1.50 -5.08 0.25
CA ALA A 33 1.89 -6.34 0.86
C ALA A 33 2.70 -6.15 2.15
N VAL A 34 3.48 -5.07 2.27
CA VAL A 34 4.16 -4.70 3.52
C VAL A 34 3.15 -4.22 4.57
N GLY A 35 2.19 -3.39 4.18
CA GLY A 35 1.15 -2.85 5.06
C GLY A 35 0.20 -3.91 5.63
N SER A 36 -0.01 -5.01 4.91
CA SER A 36 -0.85 -6.12 5.37
C SER A 36 -0.16 -7.06 6.38
N ARG A 37 1.14 -6.84 6.68
CA ARG A 37 1.88 -7.65 7.67
C ARG A 37 1.74 -7.09 9.09
N SER A 38 1.50 -7.98 10.06
CA SER A 38 1.30 -7.66 11.49
C SER A 38 2.41 -6.80 12.12
N PHE A 39 3.68 -7.01 11.75
CA PHE A 39 4.82 -6.28 12.31
C PHE A 39 4.79 -4.76 12.02
N CYS A 40 4.28 -4.34 10.86
CA CYS A 40 4.25 -2.93 10.49
C CYS A 40 3.16 -2.12 11.22
N LYS A 41 2.27 -2.81 11.95
CA LYS A 41 1.15 -2.22 12.70
C LYS A 41 1.62 -1.46 13.95
N PHE A 42 2.58 -2.04 14.68
CA PHE A 42 3.08 -1.45 15.93
C PHE A 42 3.87 -0.16 15.72
N ASN A 43 4.34 0.07 14.49
CA ASN A 43 5.22 1.17 14.15
C ASN A 43 4.78 1.88 12.85
N ARG A 44 3.47 2.03 12.62
CA ARG A 44 2.93 2.69 11.42
C ARG A 44 3.59 4.04 11.13
N LEU A 45 3.79 4.86 12.17
CA LEU A 45 4.47 6.16 12.06
C LEU A 45 5.93 6.02 11.61
N VAL A 46 6.65 5.02 12.12
CA VAL A 46 8.04 4.76 11.74
C VAL A 46 8.12 4.35 10.28
N VAL A 47 7.22 3.47 9.82
CA VAL A 47 7.20 3.01 8.42
C VAL A 47 6.86 4.16 7.48
N VAL A 48 5.86 4.98 7.80
CA VAL A 48 5.52 6.17 7.00
C VAL A 48 6.69 7.16 6.93
N ARG A 49 7.37 7.40 8.06
CA ARG A 49 8.58 8.23 8.08
C ARG A 49 9.70 7.63 7.23
N ALA A 50 9.89 6.31 7.26
CA ALA A 50 10.87 5.62 6.44
C ALA A 50 10.56 5.74 4.94
N ILE A 51 9.29 5.63 4.54
CA ILE A 51 8.85 5.86 3.15
C ILE A 51 9.25 7.26 2.70
N TRP A 52 8.88 8.30 3.46
CA TRP A 52 9.17 9.68 3.09
C TRP A 52 10.66 10.03 3.18
N ALA A 53 11.39 9.50 4.16
CA ALA A 53 12.83 9.65 4.25
C ALA A 53 13.55 8.99 3.06
N GLY A 54 13.12 7.80 2.66
CA GLY A 54 13.62 7.12 1.46
C GLY A 54 13.32 7.92 0.19
N ALA A 55 12.11 8.44 0.04
CA ALA A 55 11.75 9.29 -1.09
C ALA A 55 12.58 10.59 -1.13
N ALA A 56 12.81 11.23 0.03
CA ALA A 56 13.64 12.42 0.15
C ALA A 56 15.11 12.13 -0.19
N PHE A 57 15.65 10.99 0.26
CA PHE A 57 16.99 10.54 -0.09
C PHE A 57 17.15 10.29 -1.60
N LEU A 58 16.19 9.63 -2.23
CA LEU A 58 16.22 9.44 -3.69
C LEU A 58 16.09 10.78 -4.43
N GLY A 59 15.24 11.69 -3.94
CA GLY A 59 15.12 13.04 -4.47
C GLY A 59 16.42 13.84 -4.35
N SER A 60 17.14 13.74 -3.23
CA SER A 60 18.41 14.44 -3.05
C SER A 60 19.53 13.90 -3.94
N LEU A 61 19.52 12.60 -4.26
CA LEU A 61 20.44 12.02 -5.27
C LEU A 61 20.21 12.63 -6.66
N ALA A 62 18.97 12.98 -7.02
CA ALA A 62 18.69 13.63 -8.30
C ALA A 62 19.31 15.05 -8.40
N VAL A 63 19.61 15.70 -7.27
CA VAL A 63 20.30 17.00 -7.23
C VAL A 63 21.77 16.88 -7.62
N LEU A 64 22.35 15.68 -7.53
CA LEU A 64 23.73 15.41 -7.94
C LEU A 64 23.89 15.27 -9.46
N LEU A 65 22.80 15.23 -10.22
CA LEU A 65 22.85 15.12 -11.67
C LEU A 65 23.51 16.37 -12.29
N PRO A 66 24.42 16.22 -13.28
CA PRO A 66 25.11 17.33 -13.91
C PRO A 66 24.23 18.04 -14.95
N ILE A 67 23.04 18.48 -14.54
CA ILE A 67 22.06 19.21 -15.36
C ILE A 67 21.88 20.64 -14.86
N GLU A 68 21.03 21.44 -15.49
CA GLU A 68 20.75 22.81 -15.04
C GLU A 68 20.07 22.83 -13.65
N PRO A 69 20.32 23.86 -12.81
CA PRO A 69 19.78 23.91 -11.45
C PRO A 69 18.25 23.79 -11.35
N THR A 70 17.52 24.39 -12.29
CA THR A 70 16.06 24.30 -12.40
C THR A 70 15.60 22.89 -12.71
N LEU A 71 16.26 22.21 -13.65
CA LEU A 71 15.99 20.82 -13.98
C LEU A 71 16.32 19.89 -12.82
N ARG A 72 17.43 20.11 -12.09
CA ARG A 72 17.77 19.33 -10.88
C ARG A 72 16.65 19.37 -9.85
N LEU A 73 16.17 20.56 -9.52
CA LEU A 73 15.10 20.73 -8.53
C LEU A 73 13.81 20.04 -8.99
N THR A 74 13.47 20.21 -10.27
CA THR A 74 12.26 19.60 -10.85
C THR A 74 12.35 18.08 -10.85
N THR A 75 13.49 17.51 -11.25
CA THR A 75 13.73 16.06 -11.21
C THR A 75 13.70 15.53 -9.78
N ALA A 76 14.32 16.23 -8.82
CA ALA A 76 14.26 15.86 -7.41
C ALA A 76 12.83 15.80 -6.87
N LEU A 77 12.00 16.79 -7.21
CA LEU A 77 10.59 16.83 -6.82
C LEU A 77 9.78 15.71 -7.48
N ILE A 78 9.99 15.47 -8.78
CA ILE A 78 9.34 14.36 -9.50
C ILE A 78 9.71 13.03 -8.84
N VAL A 79 11.00 12.78 -8.60
CA VAL A 79 11.48 11.56 -7.93
C VAL A 79 10.83 11.41 -6.55
N PHE A 80 10.80 12.47 -5.75
CA PHE A 80 10.17 12.46 -4.43
C PHE A 80 8.68 12.03 -4.50
N ILE A 81 7.90 12.64 -5.40
CA ILE A 81 6.47 12.34 -5.54
C ILE A 81 6.26 10.94 -6.09
N LEU A 82 7.03 10.54 -7.11
CA LEU A 82 6.91 9.27 -7.80
C LEU A 82 7.24 8.07 -6.89
N HIS A 83 8.09 8.29 -5.89
CA HIS A 83 8.48 7.25 -4.94
C HIS A 83 7.61 7.29 -3.67
N GLY A 84 7.44 8.47 -3.08
CA GLY A 84 6.74 8.62 -1.81
C GLY A 84 5.26 8.30 -1.91
N THR A 85 4.57 8.81 -2.94
CA THR A 85 3.10 8.72 -3.03
C THR A 85 2.61 7.29 -3.26
N PRO A 86 3.11 6.52 -4.25
CA PRO A 86 2.63 5.16 -4.47
C PRO A 86 2.95 4.23 -3.30
N ALA A 87 4.13 4.41 -2.68
CA ALA A 87 4.55 3.66 -1.51
C ALA A 87 3.64 3.94 -0.30
N TYR A 88 3.39 5.21 0.01
CA TYR A 88 2.51 5.61 1.10
C TYR A 88 1.08 5.09 0.90
N THR A 89 0.51 5.31 -0.29
CA THR A 89 -0.85 4.87 -0.62
C THR A 89 -0.95 3.34 -0.54
N GLY A 90 -0.01 2.62 -1.13
CA GLY A 90 0.06 1.15 -1.03
C GLY A 90 0.06 0.68 0.41
N PHE A 91 0.97 1.22 1.23
CA PHE A 91 1.08 0.89 2.64
C PHE A 91 -0.23 1.17 3.42
N SER A 92 -0.82 2.35 3.23
CA SER A 92 -2.06 2.73 3.92
C SER A 92 -3.24 1.80 3.59
N VAL A 93 -3.37 1.40 2.32
CA VAL A 93 -4.41 0.45 1.87
C VAL A 93 -4.14 -0.94 2.46
N GLY A 94 -2.88 -1.38 2.50
CA GLY A 94 -2.49 -2.64 3.14
C GLY A 94 -2.89 -2.69 4.62
N VAL A 95 -2.67 -1.61 5.35
CA VAL A 95 -3.06 -1.49 6.77
C VAL A 95 -4.59 -1.54 6.91
N ALA A 96 -5.33 -0.74 6.13
CA ALA A 96 -6.79 -0.68 6.22
C ALA A 96 -7.46 -2.03 5.90
N THR A 97 -7.05 -2.69 4.82
CA THR A 97 -7.60 -4.01 4.44
C THR A 97 -7.37 -5.08 5.50
N PHE A 98 -6.26 -5.00 6.25
CA PHE A 98 -6.01 -5.89 7.36
C PHE A 98 -6.91 -5.58 8.56
N GLU A 99 -7.11 -4.30 8.89
CA GLU A 99 -8.02 -3.87 9.98
C GLU A 99 -9.45 -4.35 9.74
N ASP A 100 -9.94 -4.26 8.50
CA ASP A 100 -11.25 -4.78 8.12
C ASP A 100 -11.33 -6.31 8.27
N ALA A 101 -10.32 -7.04 7.82
CA ALA A 101 -10.26 -8.50 7.95
C ALA A 101 -10.14 -8.97 9.41
N ASP A 102 -9.50 -8.19 10.28
CA ASP A 102 -9.40 -8.45 11.72
C ASP A 102 -10.72 -8.15 12.42
N ARG A 103 -11.40 -7.06 12.03
CA ARG A 103 -12.75 -6.73 12.50
C ARG A 103 -13.74 -7.85 12.16
N LEU A 104 -13.78 -8.29 10.90
CA LEU A 104 -14.62 -9.41 10.45
C LEU A 104 -14.35 -10.69 11.25
N ARG A 105 -13.07 -11.02 11.51
CA ARG A 105 -12.69 -12.18 12.33
C ARG A 105 -13.19 -12.08 13.77
N ARG A 106 -13.14 -10.88 14.37
CA ARG A 106 -13.68 -10.66 15.72
C ARG A 106 -15.20 -10.79 15.73
N GLU A 107 -15.89 -10.19 14.77
CA GLU A 107 -17.35 -10.30 14.62
C GLU A 107 -17.78 -11.77 14.48
N GLN A 108 -17.12 -12.54 13.61
CA GLN A 108 -17.37 -13.97 13.44
C GLN A 108 -17.15 -14.76 14.73
N ARG A 109 -16.06 -14.48 15.46
CA ARG A 109 -15.78 -15.14 16.74
C ARG A 109 -16.84 -14.81 17.79
N THR A 110 -17.32 -13.56 17.84
CA THR A 110 -18.40 -13.17 18.75
C THR A 110 -19.70 -13.88 18.42
N VAL A 111 -20.05 -13.99 17.13
CA VAL A 111 -21.24 -14.73 16.69
C VAL A 111 -21.12 -16.21 17.07
N GLN A 112 -19.97 -16.82 16.84
CA GLN A 112 -19.75 -18.22 17.22
C GLN A 112 -19.89 -18.42 18.73
N TRP A 113 -19.29 -17.53 19.54
CA TRP A 113 -19.42 -17.58 21.00
C TRP A 113 -20.87 -17.42 21.47
N LEU A 114 -21.67 -16.56 20.82
CA LEU A 114 -23.09 -16.40 21.14
C LEU A 114 -23.89 -17.68 20.86
N LEU A 115 -23.64 -18.33 19.71
CA LEU A 115 -24.29 -19.60 19.37
C LEU A 115 -23.95 -20.70 20.37
N GLU A 116 -22.67 -20.84 20.72
CA GLU A 116 -22.22 -21.81 21.74
C GLU A 116 -22.91 -21.56 23.09
N TRP A 117 -23.07 -20.29 23.48
CA TRP A 117 -23.76 -19.93 24.72
C TRP A 117 -25.27 -20.24 24.69
N GLU A 118 -25.94 -19.98 23.56
CA GLU A 118 -27.35 -20.32 23.36
C GLU A 118 -27.59 -21.83 23.41
N ASP A 119 -26.72 -22.62 22.76
CA ASP A 119 -26.78 -24.08 22.79
C ASP A 119 -26.57 -24.63 24.21
N GLU A 120 -25.57 -24.12 24.95
CA GLU A 120 -25.36 -24.50 26.35
C GLU A 120 -26.56 -24.15 27.24
N ARG A 121 -27.21 -23.01 26.98
CA ARG A 121 -28.38 -22.59 27.74
C ARG A 121 -29.57 -23.50 27.45
N ALA A 122 -29.82 -23.80 26.17
CA ALA A 122 -30.88 -24.70 25.75
C ALA A 122 -30.71 -26.10 26.34
N ALA A 123 -29.47 -26.62 26.34
CA ALA A 123 -29.14 -27.90 26.94
C ALA A 123 -29.40 -27.95 28.46
N ARG A 124 -29.11 -26.86 29.19
CA ARG A 124 -29.41 -26.76 30.63
C ARG A 124 -30.91 -26.73 30.89
N THR A 125 -31.68 -25.93 30.15
CA THR A 125 -33.14 -25.88 30.31
C THR A 125 -33.81 -27.22 29.98
N ALA A 126 -33.34 -27.95 28.97
CA ALA A 126 -33.86 -29.28 28.67
C ALA A 126 -33.56 -30.29 29.78
N HIS A 127 -32.42 -30.17 30.46
CA HIS A 127 -32.07 -31.05 31.58
C HIS A 127 -32.90 -30.76 32.85
N ASP A 128 -33.27 -29.50 33.08
CA ASP A 128 -34.11 -29.09 34.20
C ASP A 128 -35.59 -29.52 34.03
N ASP A 129 -36.09 -29.67 32.80
CA ASP A 129 -37.45 -30.15 32.51
C ASP A 129 -37.60 -31.68 32.68
N ASP A 130 -36.49 -32.43 32.65
CA ASP A 130 -36.45 -33.90 32.80
C ASP A 130 -36.22 -34.36 34.26
N ALA A 131 -35.94 -33.44 35.19
CA ALA A 131 -35.60 -33.70 36.60
C ALA A 131 -36.77 -33.47 37.58
#